data_AF-X1MN35-F1
#
_entry.id   AF-X1MN35-F1
#
_cell.length_a   1.000
_cell.length_b   1.000
_cell.length_c   1.000
_cell.angle_alpha   90.00
_cell.angle_beta   90.00
_cell.angle_gamma   90.00
#
_symmetry.space_group_name_H-M   'P 1'
#
loop_
_entity.id
_entity.type
_entity.pdbx_description
1 polymer ?
#
loop_
_entity_poly.entity_id
_entity_poly.type
_entity_poly.pdbx_seq_one_letter_code
_entity_poly.pdbx_strand_id
1 'polypeptide(L)' 'MKVEKARISDVPQMHQLINYFADKGEMLARSLSEIYENIRD' A
#
# COMPACT_ATOMS: atom_id res chain seq x y z
N MET A 1 -19.45 7.00 0.21
CA MET A 1 -17.98 6.76 0.19
C MET A 1 -17.52 6.94 -1.24
N LYS A 2 -16.59 7.87 -1.52
CA LYS A 2 -16.10 8.15 -2.87
C LYS A 2 -14.69 7.56 -2.98
N VAL A 3 -14.44 6.77 -4.02
CA VAL A 3 -13.10 6.23 -4.31
C VAL A 3 -12.37 7.23 -5.19
N GLU A 4 -11.10 7.50 -4.87
CA GLU A 4 -10.22 8.40 -5.61
C GLU A 4 -8.87 7.73 -5.87
N LYS A 5 -8.11 8.25 -6.85
CA LYS A 5 -6.77 7.74 -7.14
C LYS A 5 -5.86 8.01 -5.94
N ALA A 6 -5.12 7.00 -5.53
CA ALA A 6 -4.11 7.12 -4.49
C ALA A 6 -2.97 8.06 -4.94
N ARG A 7 -2.38 8.75 -3.97
CA ARG A 7 -1.28 9.69 -4.13
C ARG A 7 -0.06 9.18 -3.37
N ILE A 8 1.10 9.78 -3.67
CA ILE A 8 2.37 9.47 -2.98
C ILE A 8 2.24 9.65 -1.46
N SER A 9 1.44 10.61 -1.00
CA SER A 9 1.16 10.84 0.42
C SER A 9 0.48 9.67 1.13
N ASP A 10 -0.19 8.79 0.39
CA ASP A 10 -1.01 7.72 0.94
C ASP A 10 -0.19 6.44 1.15
N VAL A 11 0.97 6.34 0.48
CA VAL A 11 1.87 5.17 0.48
C VAL A 11 2.25 4.71 1.90
N PRO A 12 2.62 5.58 2.85
CA PRO A 12 2.96 5.13 4.21
C PRO A 12 1.80 4.41 4.90
N GLN A 13 0.56 4.90 4.73
CA GLN A 13 -0.62 4.28 5.32
C GLN A 13 -0.98 2.97 4.63
N MET A 14 -0.88 2.91 3.30
CA MET A 14 -1.08 1.68 2.53
C MET A 14 -0.10 0.59 2.93
N HIS A 15 1.19 0.93 3.07
CA HIS A 15 2.23 -0.02 3.47
C HIS A 15 1.98 -0.59 4.87
N GLN A 16 1.55 0.25 5.83
CA GLN A 16 1.15 -0.23 7.16
C GLN A 16 0.00 -1.23 7.10
N LEU A 17 -1.03 -0.94 6.30
CA LEU A 17 -2.19 -1.81 6.15
C LEU A 17 -1.82 -3.15 5.49
N ILE A 18 -1.01 -3.09 4.43
CA ILE A 18 -0.51 -4.30 3.74
C ILE A 18 0.26 -5.18 4.70
N ASN A 19 1.21 -4.61 5.46
CA ASN A 19 2.00 -5.40 6.40
C ASN A 19 1.16 -5.96 7.54
N TYR A 20 0.18 -5.21 8.04
CA TYR A 20 -0.75 -5.70 9.05
C TYR A 20 -1.47 -6.99 8.61
N PHE A 21 -1.90 -7.07 7.35
CA PHE A 21 -2.53 -8.28 6.81
C PHE A 21 -1.53 -9.35 6.39
N ALA A 22 -0.32 -8.95 5.98
CA ALA A 22 0.74 -9.89 5.66
C ALA A 22 1.24 -10.64 6.91
N ASP A 23 1.36 -9.97 8.05
CA ASP A 23 1.74 -10.56 9.34
C ASP A 23 0.72 -11.61 9.80
N LYS A 24 -0.53 -11.52 9.33
CA LYS A 24 -1.60 -12.50 9.58
C LYS A 24 -1.66 -13.62 8.55
N GLY A 25 -0.86 -13.55 7.48
CA GLY A 25 -0.93 -14.48 6.35
C GLY A 25 -2.15 -14.28 5.44
N GLU A 26 -2.85 -13.13 5.56
CA GLU A 26 -4.04 -12.80 4.75
C GLU A 26 -3.67 -12.08 3.44
N MET A 27 -2.44 -11.55 3.34
CA MET A 27 -1.92 -10.86 2.16
C MET A 27 -0.43 -11.13 1.97
N LEU A 28 0.10 -10.87 0.78
CA LEU A 28 1.54 -10.84 0.55
C LEU A 28 2.11 -9.49 0.98
N ALA A 29 3.22 -9.51 1.71
CA ALA A 29 3.98 -8.31 2.04
C ALA A 29 4.47 -7.62 0.75
N ARG A 30 4.53 -6.29 0.77
CA ARG A 30 5.09 -5.49 -0.33
C ARG A 30 6.08 -4.48 0.21
N SER A 31 7.14 -4.23 -0.55
CA SER A 31 8.12 -3.20 -0.19
C SER A 31 7.57 -1.79 -0.40
N LEU A 32 8.08 -0.81 0.34
CA LEU A 32 7.75 0.60 0.11
C LEU A 32 8.06 1.05 -1.33
N SER A 33 9.20 0.64 -1.90
CA SER A 33 9.61 1.00 -3.25
C SER A 33 8.60 0.53 -4.30
N GLU A 34 8.15 -0.71 -4.19
CA GLU A 34 7.13 -1.27 -5.09
C GLU A 34 5.82 -0.47 -5.03
N ILE A 35 5.39 -0.04 -3.84
CA ILE A 35 4.16 0.76 -3.71
C ILE A 35 4.37 2.16 -4.32
N TYR A 36 5.53 2.79 -4.12
CA TYR A 36 5.84 4.09 -4.74
C TYR A 36 5.91 4.03 -6.27
N GLU A 37 6.46 2.95 -6.85
CA GLU A 37 6.50 2.74 -8.30
C GLU A 37 5.08 2.64 -8.88
N ASN A 38 4.22 1.82 -8.26
CA ASN A 38 2.84 1.61 -8.72
C ASN A 38 1.92 2.84 -8.61
N ILE A 39 2.30 3.89 -7.87
CA ILE A 39 1.55 5.15 -7.79
C ILE A 39 2.00 6.15 -8.87
N ARG A 40 3.21 5.97 -9.40
CA ARG A 40 3.80 6.88 -10.39
C ARG A 40 3.42 6.52 -11.83
N ASP A 41 3.16 5.24 -12.10
CA ASP A 41 2.61 4.72 -13.35
C ASP A 41 1.08 4.87 -13.44
#